data_AF-A0A4R1R995-F1
#
_entry.id   AF-A0A4R1R995-F1
#
_cell.length_a   1.000
_cell.length_b   1.000
_cell.length_c   1.000
_cell.angle_alpha   90.00
_cell.angle_beta   90.00
_cell.angle_gamma   90.00
#
_symmetry.space_group_name_H-M   'P 1'
#
loop_
_entity.id
_entity.type
_entity.pdbx_description
1 polymer ?
#
loop_
_entity_poly.entity_id
_entity_poly.type
_entity_poly.pdbx_seq_one_letter_code
_entity_poly.pdbx_strand_id
1 'polypeptide(L)'
;MNNSLIQYGGDVAISAIGVVNSIAMLILMPIFGINQGVQPIIGYNYGAKQYDRVKKTLKLGIIAATLVTVAGFCLVEIFPKQLVSLFNATDRELIRMGAQALRTFLCMLPIIGFQIVGANYFQAIGKPLQAMLLSLSRQVLVLIPALIILPRFFGLKGVFYAGPTADLISSVVTGLVLFYELRHLDRKHIQTSQANAETAEALAPLEILMDGEKP
;
A
#
# COMPACT_ATOMS: atom_id res chain seq x y z
N MET A 1 17.01 12.51 5.94
CA MET A 1 17.33 12.15 4.55
C MET A 1 18.26 13.18 3.90
N ASN A 2 17.84 14.45 3.74
CA ASN A 2 18.67 15.49 3.08
C ASN A 2 20.06 15.67 3.73
N ASN A 3 20.14 15.74 5.05
CA ASN A 3 21.43 15.84 5.75
C ASN A 3 22.35 14.63 5.49
N SER A 4 21.78 13.41 5.43
CA SER A 4 22.54 12.20 5.09
C SER A 4 23.00 12.22 3.63
N LEU A 5 22.16 12.69 2.70
CA LEU A 5 22.52 12.79 1.28
C LEU A 5 23.64 13.81 1.06
N ILE A 6 23.56 14.98 1.70
CA ILE A 6 24.63 15.98 1.70
C ILE A 6 25.92 15.37 2.24
N GLN A 7 25.86 14.72 3.40
CA GLN A 7 27.03 14.16 4.08
C GLN A 7 27.74 13.05 3.29
N TYR A 8 26.99 12.20 2.59
CA TYR A 8 27.55 11.02 1.92
C TYR A 8 27.67 11.14 0.40
N GLY A 9 27.07 12.15 -0.24
CA GLY A 9 27.00 12.24 -1.70
C GLY A 9 26.95 13.65 -2.31
N GLY A 10 26.96 14.71 -1.50
CA GLY A 10 26.95 16.09 -1.98
C GLY A 10 25.67 16.51 -2.73
N ASP A 11 25.71 17.66 -3.40
CA ASP A 11 24.54 18.28 -4.03
C ASP A 11 23.94 17.42 -5.15
N VAL A 12 24.77 16.71 -5.90
CA VAL A 12 24.33 15.80 -6.98
C VAL A 12 23.45 14.67 -6.42
N ALA A 13 23.76 14.14 -5.23
CA ALA A 13 22.95 13.10 -4.59
C ALA A 13 21.58 13.61 -4.12
N ILE A 14 21.50 14.86 -3.67
CA ILE A 14 20.23 15.50 -3.31
C ILE A 14 19.36 15.66 -4.56
N SER A 15 19.93 16.22 -5.63
CA SER A 15 19.22 16.41 -6.90
C SER A 15 18.78 15.07 -7.49
N ALA A 16 19.62 14.03 -7.43
CA ALA A 16 19.28 12.68 -7.87
C ALA A 16 18.07 12.12 -7.12
N ILE A 17 18.05 12.24 -5.78
CA ILE A 17 16.91 11.76 -4.97
C ILE A 17 15.65 12.60 -5.20
N GLY A 18 15.78 13.91 -5.45
CA GLY A 18 14.66 14.75 -5.87
C GLY A 18 13.97 14.19 -7.11
N VAL A 19 14.75 13.90 -8.16
CA VAL A 19 14.26 13.29 -9.40
C VAL A 19 13.63 11.91 -9.15
N VAL A 20 14.29 11.06 -8.35
CA VAL A 20 13.77 9.73 -7.99
C VAL A 20 12.41 9.83 -7.32
N ASN A 21 12.25 10.74 -6.35
CA ASN A 21 10.98 10.94 -5.65
C ASN A 21 9.88 11.45 -6.58
N SER A 22 10.20 12.36 -7.52
CA SER A 22 9.25 12.81 -8.54
C SER A 22 8.75 11.67 -9.42
N ILE A 23 9.67 10.83 -9.93
CA ILE A 23 9.33 9.66 -10.74
C ILE A 23 8.50 8.66 -9.91
N ALA A 24 8.92 8.39 -8.67
CA ALA A 24 8.19 7.51 -7.75
C ALA A 24 6.75 8.00 -7.55
N MET A 25 6.57 9.30 -7.31
CA MET A 25 5.24 9.87 -7.09
C MET A 25 4.36 9.76 -8.33
N LEU A 26 4.89 9.98 -9.53
CA LEU A 26 4.15 9.76 -10.78
C LEU A 26 3.65 8.33 -10.93
N ILE A 27 4.46 7.34 -10.55
CA ILE A 27 4.06 5.92 -10.57
C ILE A 27 3.03 5.61 -9.48
N LEU A 28 3.12 6.27 -8.31
CA LEU A 28 2.20 6.04 -7.19
C LEU A 28 0.85 6.76 -7.34
N MET A 29 0.75 7.82 -8.14
CA MET A 29 -0.49 8.59 -8.32
C MET A 29 -1.71 7.74 -8.73
N PRO A 30 -1.63 6.85 -9.73
CA PRO A 30 -2.74 5.96 -10.07
C PRO A 30 -3.18 5.06 -8.92
N ILE A 31 -2.23 4.64 -8.05
CA ILE A 31 -2.53 3.81 -6.88
C ILE A 31 -3.32 4.61 -5.84
N PHE A 32 -3.01 5.89 -5.65
CA PHE A 32 -3.84 6.76 -4.81
C PHE A 32 -5.24 6.96 -5.41
N GLY A 33 -5.36 7.02 -6.74
CA GLY A 33 -6.66 7.00 -7.43
C GLY A 33 -7.46 5.72 -7.14
N ILE A 34 -6.83 4.55 -7.24
CA ILE A 34 -7.44 3.26 -6.91
C ILE A 34 -7.91 3.26 -5.44
N ASN A 35 -7.09 3.73 -4.51
CA ASN A 35 -7.46 3.81 -3.10
C ASN A 35 -8.67 4.69 -2.85
N GLN A 36 -8.73 5.87 -3.48
CA GLN A 36 -9.88 6.76 -3.36
C GLN A 36 -11.17 6.14 -3.90
N GLY A 37 -11.09 5.29 -4.94
CA GLY A 37 -12.25 4.55 -5.45
C GLY A 37 -12.66 3.35 -4.58
N VAL A 38 -11.68 2.61 -4.05
CA VAL A 38 -11.89 1.40 -3.24
C VAL A 38 -12.41 1.72 -1.84
N GLN A 39 -11.92 2.79 -1.22
CA GLN A 39 -12.23 3.17 0.16
C GLN A 39 -13.73 3.31 0.47
N PRO A 40 -14.54 4.09 -0.29
CA PRO A 40 -15.97 4.23 0.00
C PRO A 40 -16.76 2.93 -0.23
N ILE A 41 -16.36 2.13 -1.24
CA ILE A 41 -17.00 0.84 -1.52
C ILE A 41 -16.78 -0.11 -0.35
N ILE A 42 -15.55 -0.20 0.16
CA ILE A 42 -15.23 -1.02 1.33
C ILE A 42 -15.98 -0.51 2.57
N GLY A 43 -15.95 0.80 2.83
CA GLY A 43 -16.62 1.38 4.00
C GLY A 43 -18.12 1.11 4.02
N TYR A 44 -18.80 1.31 2.89
CA TYR A 44 -20.24 1.04 2.77
C TYR A 44 -20.56 -0.44 2.96
N ASN A 45 -19.87 -1.35 2.25
CA ASN A 45 -20.13 -2.79 2.36
C ASN A 45 -19.80 -3.33 3.76
N TYR A 46 -18.77 -2.79 4.42
CA TYR A 46 -18.43 -3.16 5.78
C TYR A 46 -19.51 -2.72 6.78
N GLY A 47 -20.03 -1.48 6.64
CA GLY A 47 -21.16 -0.98 7.43
C GLY A 47 -22.45 -1.79 7.21
N ALA A 48 -22.69 -2.22 5.97
CA ALA A 48 -23.81 -3.09 5.60
C ALA A 48 -23.61 -4.58 5.95
N LYS A 49 -22.51 -4.94 6.63
CA LYS A 49 -22.12 -6.33 6.98
C LYS A 49 -21.97 -7.27 5.75
N GLN A 50 -21.79 -6.72 4.56
CA GLN A 50 -21.58 -7.47 3.31
C GLN A 50 -20.09 -7.82 3.15
N TYR A 51 -19.58 -8.66 4.06
CA TYR A 51 -18.14 -8.96 4.17
C TYR A 51 -17.53 -9.63 2.93
N ASP A 52 -18.29 -10.42 2.17
CA ASP A 52 -17.80 -11.00 0.91
C ASP A 52 -17.47 -9.92 -0.13
N ARG A 53 -18.32 -8.90 -0.21
CA ARG A 53 -18.11 -7.75 -1.11
C ARG A 53 -16.95 -6.89 -0.66
N VAL A 54 -16.73 -6.76 0.65
CA VAL A 54 -15.53 -6.12 1.21
C VAL A 54 -14.27 -6.82 0.70
N LYS A 55 -14.19 -8.16 0.85
CA LYS A 55 -13.02 -8.94 0.41
C LYS A 55 -12.82 -8.91 -1.10
N LYS A 56 -13.92 -9.00 -1.87
CA LYS A 56 -13.87 -8.92 -3.34
C LYS A 56 -13.32 -7.57 -3.79
N THR A 57 -13.80 -6.48 -3.20
CA THR A 57 -13.35 -5.11 -3.51
C THR A 57 -11.88 -4.94 -3.13
N LEU A 58 -11.48 -5.38 -1.94
CA LEU A 58 -10.09 -5.34 -1.48
C LEU A 58 -9.17 -6.12 -2.43
N LYS A 59 -9.55 -7.35 -2.82
CA LYS A 59 -8.77 -8.19 -3.73
C LYS A 59 -8.61 -7.52 -5.10
N LEU A 60 -9.68 -6.96 -5.65
CA LEU A 60 -9.62 -6.24 -6.93
C LEU A 60 -8.73 -5.00 -6.84
N GLY A 61 -8.84 -4.23 -5.76
CA GLY A 61 -7.98 -3.07 -5.49
C GLY A 61 -6.50 -3.45 -5.40
N ILE A 62 -6.17 -4.52 -4.66
CA ILE A 62 -4.81 -5.03 -4.54
C ILE A 62 -4.28 -5.49 -5.91
N ILE A 63 -5.05 -6.25 -6.69
CA ILE A 63 -4.63 -6.72 -8.02
C ILE A 63 -4.38 -5.52 -8.94
N ALA A 64 -5.30 -4.56 -9.01
CA ALA A 64 -5.16 -3.37 -9.84
C ALA A 64 -3.92 -2.55 -9.45
N ALA A 65 -3.73 -2.30 -8.15
CA ALA A 65 -2.56 -1.58 -7.64
C ALA A 65 -1.25 -2.32 -7.93
N THR A 66 -1.24 -3.65 -7.78
CA THR A 66 -0.07 -4.48 -8.07
C THR A 66 0.28 -4.48 -9.56
N LEU A 67 -0.71 -4.52 -10.46
CA LEU A 67 -0.46 -4.42 -11.90
C LEU A 67 0.17 -3.08 -12.27
N VAL A 68 -0.33 -1.98 -11.69
CA VAL A 68 0.25 -0.64 -11.89
C VAL A 68 1.70 -0.59 -11.38
N THR A 69 1.97 -1.11 -10.17
CA THR A 69 3.33 -1.06 -9.62
C THR A 69 4.30 -1.98 -10.34
N VAL A 70 3.86 -3.15 -10.80
CA VAL A 70 4.68 -4.05 -11.63
C VAL A 70 4.99 -3.40 -12.98
N ALA A 71 4.03 -2.74 -13.62
CA ALA A 71 4.28 -2.00 -14.85
C ALA A 71 5.27 -0.84 -14.63
N GLY A 72 5.12 -0.09 -13.53
CA GLY A 72 6.05 0.96 -13.13
C GLY A 72 7.45 0.42 -12.81
N PHE A 73 7.56 -0.72 -12.16
CA PHE A 73 8.82 -1.41 -11.90
C PHE A 73 9.53 -1.81 -13.20
N CYS A 74 8.82 -2.43 -14.14
CA CYS A 74 9.38 -2.76 -15.46
C CYS A 74 9.85 -1.52 -16.21
N LEU A 75 9.08 -0.43 -16.17
CA LEU A 75 9.46 0.84 -16.80
C LEU A 75 10.77 1.39 -16.20
N VAL A 76 10.90 1.38 -14.88
CA VAL A 76 12.09 1.84 -14.15
C VAL A 76 13.30 0.96 -14.41
N GLU A 77 13.14 -0.36 -14.45
CA GLU A 77 14.26 -1.27 -14.70
C GLU A 77 14.75 -1.22 -16.14
N ILE A 78 13.85 -1.09 -17.12
CA ILE A 78 14.23 -1.07 -18.54
C ILE A 78 14.79 0.30 -18.95
N PHE A 79 14.21 1.41 -18.47
CA PHE A 79 14.52 2.76 -18.94
C PHE A 79 14.95 3.75 -17.84
N PRO A 80 15.84 3.39 -16.89
CA PRO A 80 16.14 4.25 -15.75
C PRO A 80 16.84 5.55 -16.15
N LYS A 81 17.77 5.49 -17.11
CA LYS A 81 18.53 6.67 -17.57
C LYS A 81 17.63 7.63 -18.34
N GLN A 82 16.74 7.10 -19.17
CA GLN A 82 15.78 7.86 -19.95
C GLN A 82 14.82 8.61 -19.02
N LEU A 83 14.27 7.92 -18.00
CA LEU A 83 13.41 8.55 -17.01
C LEU A 83 14.10 9.69 -16.26
N VAL A 84 15.35 9.51 -15.84
CA VAL A 84 16.12 10.57 -15.16
C VAL A 84 16.47 11.71 -16.13
N SER A 85 16.77 11.39 -17.39
CA SER A 85 17.11 12.40 -18.41
C SER A 85 15.95 13.33 -18.77
N LEU A 86 14.69 12.95 -18.46
CA LEU A 86 13.53 13.84 -18.60
C LEU A 86 13.62 15.07 -17.69
N PHE A 87 14.35 14.98 -16.58
CA PHE A 87 14.53 16.08 -15.63
C PHE A 87 15.76 16.93 -15.97
N ASN A 88 16.85 16.28 -16.39
CA ASN A 88 18.04 16.98 -16.86
C ASN A 88 18.84 16.05 -17.79
N ALA A 89 18.82 16.35 -19.08
CA ALA A 89 19.50 15.55 -20.10
C ALA A 89 21.01 15.85 -20.23
N THR A 90 21.46 16.99 -19.71
CA THR A 90 22.83 17.50 -19.93
C THR A 90 23.78 17.05 -18.83
N ASP A 91 23.28 16.86 -17.61
CA ASP A 91 24.07 16.43 -16.46
C ASP A 91 24.27 14.89 -16.45
N ARG A 92 25.42 14.46 -17.00
CA ARG A 92 25.78 13.04 -17.09
C ARG A 92 25.99 12.39 -15.73
N GLU A 93 26.44 13.14 -14.72
CA GLU A 93 26.69 12.61 -13.39
C GLU A 93 25.36 12.35 -12.66
N LEU A 94 24.43 13.31 -12.76
CA LEU A 94 23.06 13.16 -12.27
C LEU A 94 22.34 11.99 -12.95
N ILE A 95 22.45 11.83 -14.27
CA ILE A 95 21.84 10.70 -14.97
C ILE A 95 22.39 9.36 -14.47
N ARG A 96 23.71 9.27 -14.27
CA ARG A 96 24.35 8.03 -13.79
C ARG A 96 23.93 7.72 -12.36
N MET A 97 24.02 8.69 -11.45
CA MET A 97 23.70 8.51 -10.04
C MET A 97 22.19 8.32 -9.84
N GLY A 98 21.38 9.15 -10.49
CA GLY A 98 19.93 9.08 -10.48
C GLY A 98 19.42 7.75 -11.02
N ALA A 99 19.98 7.21 -12.13
CA ALA A 99 19.55 5.92 -12.65
C ALA A 99 19.84 4.76 -11.67
N GLN A 100 21.00 4.80 -11.01
CA GLN A 100 21.35 3.82 -9.97
C GLN A 100 20.46 3.95 -8.74
N ALA A 101 20.24 5.18 -8.27
CA ALA A 101 19.36 5.47 -7.14
C ALA A 101 17.93 5.06 -7.46
N LEU A 102 17.42 5.33 -8.66
CA LEU A 102 16.08 4.99 -9.11
C LEU A 102 15.85 3.48 -9.04
N ARG A 103 16.70 2.67 -9.68
CA ARG A 103 16.60 1.20 -9.62
C ARG A 103 16.66 0.68 -8.19
N THR A 104 17.58 1.21 -7.39
CA THR A 104 17.77 0.77 -6.01
C THR A 104 16.56 1.11 -5.15
N PHE A 105 16.08 2.35 -5.22
CA PHE A 105 15.01 2.87 -4.37
C PHE A 105 13.66 2.27 -4.73
N LEU A 106 13.45 1.99 -6.01
CA LEU A 106 12.19 1.49 -6.57
C LEU A 106 12.16 -0.02 -6.76
N CYS A 107 13.16 -0.77 -6.30
CA CYS A 107 13.19 -2.23 -6.45
C CYS A 107 12.02 -2.94 -5.74
N MET A 108 11.44 -2.33 -4.70
CA MET A 108 10.32 -2.89 -3.93
C MET A 108 8.93 -2.47 -4.47
N LEU A 109 8.86 -1.73 -5.59
CA LEU A 109 7.58 -1.29 -6.17
C LEU A 109 6.51 -2.37 -6.30
N PRO A 110 6.82 -3.59 -6.80
CA PRO A 110 5.82 -4.65 -6.94
C PRO A 110 5.06 -4.95 -5.65
N ILE A 111 5.72 -4.81 -4.50
CA ILE A 111 5.15 -5.10 -3.18
C ILE A 111 4.38 -3.90 -2.61
N ILE A 112 4.79 -2.67 -2.97
CA ILE A 112 4.19 -1.42 -2.46
C ILE A 112 2.71 -1.30 -2.83
N GLY A 113 2.29 -1.79 -4.00
CA GLY A 113 0.90 -1.72 -4.45
C GLY A 113 -0.06 -2.41 -3.49
N PHE A 114 0.29 -3.64 -3.07
CA PHE A 114 -0.41 -4.38 -2.03
C PHE A 114 -0.43 -3.62 -0.70
N GLN A 115 0.72 -3.12 -0.27
CA GLN A 115 0.86 -2.45 1.02
C GLN A 115 -0.02 -1.21 1.14
N ILE A 116 -0.04 -0.34 0.12
CA ILE A 116 -0.81 0.91 0.18
C ILE A 116 -2.31 0.59 0.28
N VAL A 117 -2.81 -0.32 -0.55
CA VAL A 117 -4.23 -0.72 -0.52
C VAL A 117 -4.58 -1.43 0.79
N GLY A 118 -3.72 -2.32 1.27
CA GLY A 118 -3.89 -3.00 2.55
C GLY A 118 -3.92 -2.05 3.75
N ALA A 119 -3.12 -0.99 3.74
CA ALA A 119 -3.16 0.04 4.78
C ALA A 119 -4.42 0.91 4.69
N ASN A 120 -4.86 1.28 3.47
CA ASN A 120 -6.08 2.06 3.26
C ASN A 120 -7.35 1.31 3.70
N TYR A 121 -7.37 -0.02 3.54
CA TYR A 121 -8.45 -0.88 4.03
C TYR A 121 -8.82 -0.60 5.49
N PHE A 122 -7.83 -0.45 6.38
CA PHE A 122 -8.07 -0.17 7.80
C PHE A 122 -8.72 1.20 8.03
N GLN A 123 -8.42 2.19 7.18
CA GLN A 123 -9.13 3.47 7.23
C GLN A 123 -10.59 3.30 6.79
N ALA A 124 -10.83 2.52 5.73
CA ALA A 124 -12.15 2.28 5.18
C ALA A 124 -13.11 1.60 6.18
N ILE A 125 -12.60 0.68 7.01
CA ILE A 125 -13.41 -0.07 7.99
C ILE A 125 -13.51 0.60 9.38
N GLY A 126 -13.05 1.86 9.51
CA GLY A 126 -13.12 2.60 10.77
C GLY A 126 -12.06 2.20 11.81
N LYS A 127 -10.90 1.70 11.37
CA LYS A 127 -9.74 1.38 12.23
C LYS A 127 -8.54 2.29 11.92
N PRO A 128 -8.67 3.63 12.07
CA PRO A 128 -7.65 4.59 11.66
C PRO A 128 -6.33 4.44 12.42
N LEU A 129 -6.35 3.98 13.68
CA LEU A 129 -5.12 3.74 14.45
C LEU A 129 -4.25 2.65 13.80
N GLN A 130 -4.84 1.56 13.32
CA GLN A 130 -4.10 0.52 12.62
C GLN A 130 -3.54 1.04 11.30
N ALA A 131 -4.33 1.79 10.53
CA ALA A 131 -3.86 2.42 9.30
C ALA A 131 -2.70 3.41 9.54
N MET A 132 -2.81 4.21 10.60
CA MET A 132 -1.79 5.18 10.99
C MET A 132 -0.50 4.47 11.40
N LEU A 133 -0.58 3.41 12.23
CA LEU A 133 0.59 2.62 12.61
C LEU A 133 1.27 1.97 11.40
N LEU A 134 0.50 1.40 10.47
CA LEU A 134 1.03 0.84 9.23
C LEU A 134 1.70 1.91 8.37
N SER A 135 1.10 3.10 8.25
CA SER A 135 1.66 4.21 7.46
C SER A 135 2.93 4.79 8.10
N LEU A 136 2.92 4.97 9.43
CA LEU A 136 4.08 5.44 10.21
C LEU A 136 5.20 4.41 10.24
N SER A 137 4.88 3.11 10.19
CA SER A 137 5.91 2.08 10.12
C SER A 137 6.84 2.32 8.93
N ARG A 138 6.25 2.66 7.79
CA ARG A 138 6.97 2.90 6.54
C ARG A 138 7.76 4.20 6.56
N GLN A 139 7.14 5.29 7.02
CA GLN A 139 7.74 6.62 6.90
C GLN A 139 8.66 6.99 8.05
N VAL A 140 8.46 6.40 9.23
CA VAL A 140 9.11 6.84 10.48
C VAL A 140 9.76 5.66 11.20
N LEU A 141 8.97 4.67 11.64
CA LEU A 141 9.45 3.65 12.59
C LEU A 141 10.55 2.77 12.00
N VAL A 142 10.49 2.47 10.70
CA VAL A 142 11.51 1.64 10.03
C VAL A 142 12.49 2.51 9.24
N LEU A 143 12.00 3.52 8.53
CA LEU A 143 12.84 4.34 7.66
C LEU A 143 13.89 5.16 8.42
N ILE A 144 13.54 5.76 9.58
CA ILE A 144 14.50 6.57 10.33
C ILE A 144 15.64 5.71 10.88
N PRO A 145 15.38 4.59 11.58
CA PRO A 145 16.47 3.68 11.99
C PRO A 145 17.29 3.18 10.81
N ALA A 146 16.65 2.81 9.69
CA ALA A 146 17.36 2.35 8.50
C ALA A 146 18.30 3.44 7.94
N LEU A 147 17.85 4.70 7.88
CA LEU A 147 18.66 5.84 7.45
C LEU A 147 19.83 6.18 8.39
N ILE A 148 19.77 5.78 9.67
CA ILE A 148 20.86 6.01 10.63
C ILE A 148 21.86 4.86 10.60
N ILE A 149 21.37 3.62 10.44
CA ILE A 149 22.17 2.39 10.56
C ILE A 149 22.83 2.03 9.23
N LEU A 150 22.09 1.92 8.13
CA LEU A 150 22.62 1.40 6.86
C LEU A 150 23.75 2.24 6.27
N PRO A 151 23.70 3.60 6.30
CA PRO A 151 24.80 4.40 5.77
C PRO A 151 26.12 4.22 6.53
N ARG A 152 26.09 3.82 7.81
CA ARG A 152 27.31 3.54 8.58
C ARG A 152 28.08 2.32 8.06
N PHE A 153 27.38 1.37 7.43
CA PHE A 153 27.99 0.16 6.87
C PHE A 153 28.23 0.25 5.36
N PHE A 154 27.36 0.95 4.63
CA PHE A 154 27.34 0.96 3.16
C PHE A 154 27.54 2.34 2.51
N GLY A 155 27.81 3.37 3.31
CA GLY A 155 27.97 4.76 2.84
C GLY A 155 26.73 5.26 2.12
N LEU A 156 26.91 5.95 0.99
CA LEU A 156 25.82 6.50 0.17
C LEU A 156 24.81 5.43 -0.29
N LYS A 157 25.28 4.21 -0.61
CA LYS A 157 24.37 3.11 -0.99
C LYS A 157 23.44 2.73 0.15
N GLY A 158 23.90 2.82 1.39
CA GLY A 158 23.08 2.60 2.57
C GLY A 158 21.90 3.58 2.69
N VAL A 159 22.07 4.81 2.19
CA VAL A 159 20.99 5.79 2.12
C VAL A 159 19.93 5.36 1.09
N PHE A 160 20.36 4.84 -0.05
CA PHE A 160 19.45 4.34 -1.09
C PHE A 160 18.72 3.06 -0.69
N TYR A 161 19.35 2.18 0.09
CA TYR A 161 18.72 0.94 0.58
C TYR A 161 17.75 1.17 1.75
N ALA A 162 17.79 2.31 2.42
CA ALA A 162 16.91 2.58 3.56
C ALA A 162 15.42 2.59 3.15
N GLY A 163 15.08 3.17 1.98
CA GLY A 163 13.72 3.16 1.43
C GLY A 163 13.18 1.75 1.19
N PRO A 164 13.83 0.95 0.32
CA PRO A 164 13.47 -0.45 0.07
C PRO A 164 13.37 -1.31 1.32
N THR A 165 14.28 -1.13 2.28
CA THR A 165 14.27 -1.87 3.55
C THR A 165 13.03 -1.53 4.37
N ALA A 166 12.68 -0.24 4.43
CA ALA A 166 11.45 0.21 5.09
C ALA A 166 10.20 -0.32 4.38
N ASP A 167 10.16 -0.25 3.05
CA ASP A 167 9.06 -0.77 2.25
C ASP A 167 8.86 -2.28 2.45
N LEU A 168 9.94 -3.06 2.49
CA LEU A 168 9.88 -4.51 2.70
C LEU A 168 9.31 -4.85 4.08
N ILE A 169 9.89 -4.28 5.16
CA ILE A 169 9.46 -4.56 6.53
C ILE A 169 8.01 -4.12 6.73
N SER A 170 7.66 -2.91 6.29
CA SER A 170 6.29 -2.42 6.42
C SER A 170 5.30 -3.24 5.59
N SER A 171 5.69 -3.75 4.43
CA SER A 171 4.83 -4.65 3.64
C SER A 171 4.57 -5.98 4.35
N VAL A 172 5.58 -6.55 5.01
CA VAL A 172 5.41 -7.76 5.82
C VAL A 172 4.46 -7.48 6.99
N VAL A 173 4.65 -6.37 7.71
CA VAL A 173 3.76 -5.99 8.82
C VAL A 173 2.32 -5.78 8.34
N THR A 174 2.12 -5.04 7.23
CA THR A 174 0.79 -4.88 6.62
C THR A 174 0.19 -6.22 6.24
N GLY A 175 0.97 -7.14 5.66
CA GLY A 175 0.55 -8.49 5.32
C GLY A 175 0.02 -9.27 6.51
N LEU A 176 0.76 -9.28 7.62
CA LEU A 176 0.38 -9.99 8.84
C LEU A 176 -0.91 -9.40 9.46
N VAL A 177 -0.97 -8.09 9.59
CA VAL A 177 -2.13 -7.41 10.20
C VAL A 177 -3.38 -7.57 9.33
N LEU A 178 -3.25 -7.44 8.00
CA LEU A 178 -4.33 -7.64 7.06
C LEU A 178 -4.83 -9.10 7.07
N PHE A 179 -3.92 -10.07 7.09
CA PHE A 179 -4.28 -11.48 7.14
C PHE A 179 -5.07 -11.84 8.41
N TYR A 180 -4.62 -11.33 9.56
CA TYR A 180 -5.33 -11.51 10.83
C TYR A 180 -6.74 -10.91 10.77
N GLU A 181 -6.87 -9.70 10.23
CA GLU A 181 -8.15 -9.01 10.10
C GLU A 181 -9.11 -9.72 9.14
N LEU A 182 -8.62 -10.24 8.01
CA LEU A 182 -9.44 -10.99 7.06
C LEU A 182 -10.01 -12.28 7.67
N ARG A 183 -9.20 -13.00 8.47
CA ARG A 183 -9.67 -14.17 9.24
C ARG A 183 -10.69 -13.79 10.32
N HIS A 184 -10.55 -12.61 10.92
CA HIS A 184 -11.54 -12.11 11.88
C HIS A 184 -12.86 -11.76 11.18
N LEU A 185 -12.81 -11.21 9.96
CA LEU A 185 -13.99 -10.97 9.11
C LEU A 185 -14.75 -12.27 8.80
N ASP A 186 -14.03 -13.36 8.49
CA ASP A 186 -14.65 -14.67 8.23
C ASP A 186 -15.52 -15.14 9.39
N ARG A 187 -15.02 -15.00 10.63
CA ARG A 187 -15.78 -15.38 11.83
C ARG A 187 -17.05 -14.53 12.00
N LYS A 188 -16.95 -13.21 11.77
CA LYS A 188 -18.11 -12.30 11.84
C LYS A 188 -19.16 -12.60 10.77
N HIS A 189 -18.73 -12.98 9.57
CA HIS A 189 -19.64 -13.36 8.50
C HIS A 189 -20.44 -14.60 8.87
N ILE A 190 -19.77 -15.67 9.35
CA ILE A 190 -20.43 -16.91 9.78
C ILE A 190 -21.46 -16.62 10.89
N GLN A 191 -21.10 -15.83 11.90
CA GLN A 191 -22.01 -15.46 13.00
C GLN A 191 -23.22 -14.65 12.51
N THR A 192 -23.02 -13.71 11.59
CA THR A 192 -24.11 -12.89 11.04
C THR A 192 -25.06 -13.76 10.20
N SER A 193 -24.52 -14.68 9.40
CA SER A 193 -25.30 -15.60 8.57
C SER A 193 -26.10 -16.59 9.43
N GLN A 194 -25.53 -17.09 10.53
CA GLN A 194 -26.23 -17.95 11.49
C GLN A 194 -27.37 -17.20 12.20
N ALA A 195 -27.11 -16.00 12.72
CA ALA A 195 -28.13 -15.19 13.39
C ALA A 195 -29.30 -14.84 12.45
N ASN A 196 -29.02 -14.54 11.18
CA ASN A 196 -30.05 -14.28 10.17
C ASN A 196 -30.88 -15.54 9.87
N ALA A 197 -30.26 -16.72 9.81
CA ALA A 197 -30.96 -17.99 9.59
C ALA A 197 -31.88 -18.33 10.78
N GLU A 198 -31.38 -18.19 12.02
CA GLU A 198 -32.17 -18.39 13.24
C GLU A 198 -33.37 -17.42 13.31
N THR A 199 -33.16 -16.15 12.95
CA THR A 199 -34.23 -15.15 12.92
C THR A 199 -35.29 -15.49 11.86
N ALA A 200 -34.88 -15.95 10.67
CA ALA A 200 -35.80 -16.37 9.62
C ALA A 200 -36.61 -17.61 10.02
N GLU A 201 -35.97 -18.59 10.66
CA GLU A 201 -36.63 -19.79 11.17
C GLU A 201 -37.63 -19.46 12.30
N ALA A 202 -37.30 -18.53 13.18
CA ALA A 202 -38.19 -18.07 14.25
C ALA A 202 -39.42 -17.28 13.74
N LEU A 203 -39.31 -16.62 12.58
CA LEU A 203 -40.39 -15.83 11.98
C LEU A 203 -41.27 -16.63 11.01
N ALA A 204 -40.77 -17.75 10.47
CA ALA A 204 -41.51 -18.58 9.51
C ALA A 204 -42.91 -19.04 10.01
N PRO A 205 -43.12 -19.42 11.28
CA PRO A 205 -44.45 -19.78 11.78
C PRO A 205 -45.44 -18.59 11.81
N LEU A 206 -44.97 -17.37 12.03
CA LEU A 206 -45.80 -16.15 12.04
C LEU A 206 -46.23 -15.75 10.63
N GLU A 207 -45.36 -15.94 9.63
CA GLU A 207 -45.67 -15.66 8.23
C GLU A 207 -46.76 -16.61 7.70
N ILE A 208 -46.70 -17.89 8.09
CA ILE A 208 -47.73 -18.89 7.76
C ILE A 208 -49.08 -18.55 8.40
N LEU A 209 -49.08 -18.02 9.64
CA LEU A 209 -50.30 -17.57 10.31
C LEU A 209 -50.91 -16.32 9.65
N MET A 210 -50.08 -15.40 9.17
CA MET A 210 -50.55 -14.17 8.50
C MET A 210 -51.03 -14.39 7.06
N ASP A 211 -50.47 -15.37 6.33
CA ASP A 211 -50.95 -15.72 4.99
C ASP A 211 -52.18 -16.66 5.01
N GLY A 212 -52.41 -17.39 6.12
CA GLY A 212 -53.61 -18.20 6.34
C GLY A 212 -54.88 -17.40 6.65
N GLU A 213 -54.76 -16.10 6.97
CA GLU A 213 -55.90 -15.17 7.20
C GLU A 213 -56.28 -14.35 5.96
N LYS A 214 -55.66 -14.57 4.79
CA LYS A 214 -56.14 -13.96 3.55
C LYS A 214 -57.45 -14.65 3.10
N PRO A 215 -58.57 -13.91 3.00
CA PRO A 215 -59.87 -14.45 2.58
C PRO A 215 -59.90 -14.89 1.11
#